data_AF-A0A442T5N3-F1
#
_entry.id   AF-A0A442T5N3-F1
#
_cell.length_a   1.000
_cell.length_b   1.000
_cell.length_c   1.000
_cell.angle_alpha   90.00
_cell.angle_beta   90.00
_cell.angle_gamma   90.00
#
_symmetry.space_group_name_H-M   'P 1'
#
loop_
_entity.id
_entity.type
_entity.pdbx_description
1 polymer ?
#
loop_
_entity_poly.entity_id
_entity_poly.type
_entity_poly.pdbx_seq_one_letter_code
_entity_poly.pdbx_strand_id
1 'polypeptide(L)'
;WLILGLGFLAGCGFALNDPAWHASVGDILHKRDIPAAVTLMSVGYNIVRSVGPALGGVILAVFGPLAAFALAAVSDLAPISAIWRTKWEVRSSPLPRERMTTAIHDGVRFTAMSLEIRAATARAALFGLASISILALLPLVVRDQLKSGPIVYGILLAGFGMGAFIAGMGNGFLRKVTSQNRLVAFASVACAVCCLSLALTSSVPVAAISLALGGAGWLITWTGIDVSVQLASPRWVVGRTLSIYYALSAGGMAAG
;
A
#
# COMPACT_ATOMS: atom_id res chain seq x y z
N TRP A 1 18.36 15.56 -8.94
CA TRP A 1 17.37 16.63 -8.71
C TRP A 1 16.10 16.46 -9.53
N LEU A 2 16.14 16.34 -10.86
CA LEU A 2 14.94 16.11 -11.70
C LEU A 2 14.12 14.87 -11.28
N ILE A 3 14.76 13.72 -11.07
CA ILE A 3 14.08 12.48 -10.64
C ILE A 3 13.41 12.67 -9.27
N LEU A 4 14.05 13.39 -8.35
CA LEU A 4 13.49 13.68 -7.03
C LEU A 4 12.28 14.61 -7.11
N GLY A 5 12.36 15.67 -7.94
CA GLY A 5 11.24 16.58 -8.18
C GLY A 5 10.05 15.89 -8.85
N LEU A 6 10.29 15.05 -9.84
CA LEU A 6 9.24 14.25 -10.50
C LEU A 6 8.64 13.21 -9.54
N GLY A 7 9.47 12.55 -8.74
CA GLY A 7 9.00 11.62 -7.70
C GLY A 7 8.13 12.32 -6.65
N PHE A 8 8.51 13.53 -6.24
CA PHE A 8 7.71 14.36 -5.33
C PHE A 8 6.35 14.71 -5.95
N LEU A 9 6.31 15.20 -7.19
CA LEU A 9 5.07 15.51 -7.89
C LEU A 9 4.16 14.27 -8.06
N ALA A 10 4.74 13.13 -8.41
CA ALA A 10 4.02 11.87 -8.48
C ALA A 10 3.45 11.46 -7.11
N GLY A 11 4.23 11.63 -6.04
CA GLY A 11 3.80 11.39 -4.66
C GLY A 11 2.64 12.31 -4.24
N CYS A 12 2.68 13.59 -4.61
CA CYS A 12 1.55 14.52 -4.38
C CYS A 12 0.29 14.07 -5.14
N GLY A 13 0.44 13.64 -6.40
CA GLY A 13 -0.67 13.08 -7.18
C GLY A 13 -1.29 11.86 -6.52
N PHE A 14 -0.46 10.92 -6.07
CA PHE A 14 -0.91 9.72 -5.35
C PHE A 14 -1.63 10.08 -4.03
N ALA A 15 -1.08 11.00 -3.24
CA ALA A 15 -1.66 11.44 -1.97
C ALA A 15 -3.03 12.13 -2.12
N LEU A 16 -3.28 12.81 -3.24
CA LEU A 16 -4.57 13.40 -3.55
C LEU A 16 -5.56 12.37 -4.12
N ASN A 17 -5.08 11.45 -4.95
CA ASN A 17 -5.92 10.51 -5.69
C ASN A 17 -6.41 9.34 -4.82
N ASP A 18 -5.52 8.71 -4.06
CA ASP A 18 -5.81 7.47 -3.33
C ASP A 18 -6.99 7.61 -2.34
N PRO A 19 -7.02 8.60 -1.43
CA PRO A 19 -8.16 8.77 -0.52
C PRO A 19 -9.46 9.15 -1.24
N ALA A 20 -9.37 9.95 -2.33
CA ALA A 20 -10.53 10.33 -3.13
C ALA A 20 -11.12 9.11 -3.85
N TRP A 21 -10.27 8.23 -4.38
CA TRP A 21 -10.66 6.99 -5.02
C TRP A 21 -11.36 6.06 -4.04
N HIS A 22 -10.78 5.84 -2.86
CA HIS A 22 -11.38 5.01 -1.81
C HIS A 22 -12.72 5.54 -1.29
N ALA A 23 -12.89 6.86 -1.19
CA ALA A 23 -14.15 7.48 -0.78
C ALA A 23 -15.25 7.35 -1.85
N SER A 24 -14.90 7.52 -3.13
CA SER A 24 -15.85 7.53 -4.25
C SER A 24 -16.62 6.22 -4.40
N VAL A 25 -16.02 5.08 -4.02
CA VAL A 25 -16.66 3.75 -4.08
C VAL A 25 -17.96 3.72 -3.28
N GLY A 26 -18.00 4.40 -2.12
CA GLY A 26 -19.17 4.48 -1.27
C GLY A 26 -20.29 5.36 -1.84
N ASP A 27 -19.94 6.32 -2.71
CA ASP A 27 -20.88 7.26 -3.33
C ASP A 27 -21.49 6.69 -4.62
N ILE A 28 -20.75 5.84 -5.34
CA ILE A 28 -21.15 5.24 -6.62
C ILE A 28 -22.05 4.02 -6.43
N LEU A 29 -21.82 3.24 -5.38
CA LEU A 29 -22.45 1.94 -5.21
C LEU A 29 -23.54 1.94 -4.14
N HIS A 30 -24.55 1.10 -4.35
CA HIS A 30 -25.51 0.80 -3.30
C HIS A 30 -24.80 0.13 -2.12
N LYS A 31 -25.26 0.42 -0.89
CA LYS A 31 -24.67 -0.09 0.36
C LYS A 31 -24.45 -1.60 0.38
N ARG A 32 -25.25 -2.37 -0.34
CA ARG A 32 -25.16 -3.84 -0.48
C ARG A 32 -23.97 -4.30 -1.33
N ASP A 33 -23.52 -3.48 -2.29
CA ASP A 33 -22.51 -3.82 -3.29
C ASP A 33 -21.10 -3.33 -2.88
N ILE A 34 -21.01 -2.41 -1.90
CA ILE A 34 -19.75 -1.88 -1.36
C ILE A 34 -18.76 -2.99 -0.94
N PRO A 35 -19.14 -4.04 -0.19
CA PRO A 35 -18.20 -5.09 0.21
C PRO A 35 -17.59 -5.85 -0.98
N ALA A 36 -18.39 -6.11 -2.02
CA ALA A 36 -17.92 -6.77 -3.23
C ALA A 36 -16.94 -5.88 -4.00
N ALA A 37 -17.21 -4.58 -4.09
CA ALA A 37 -16.31 -3.63 -4.74
C ALA A 37 -14.98 -3.42 -3.98
N VAL A 38 -15.04 -3.31 -2.65
CA VAL A 38 -13.83 -3.24 -1.80
C VAL A 38 -12.99 -4.51 -1.97
N THR A 39 -13.63 -5.67 -2.08
CA THR A 39 -12.94 -6.93 -2.36
C THR A 39 -12.28 -6.90 -3.75
N LEU A 40 -13.01 -6.44 -4.77
CA LEU A 40 -12.47 -6.32 -6.13
C LEU A 40 -11.28 -5.36 -6.21
N MET A 41 -11.34 -4.20 -5.54
CA MET A 41 -10.22 -3.28 -5.42
C MET A 41 -9.03 -3.94 -4.74
N SER A 42 -9.27 -4.62 -3.61
CA SER A 42 -8.21 -5.32 -2.89
C SER A 42 -7.53 -6.36 -3.77
N VAL A 43 -8.30 -7.15 -4.54
CA VAL A 43 -7.76 -8.10 -5.52
C VAL A 43 -6.92 -7.39 -6.57
N GLY A 44 -7.41 -6.28 -7.13
CA GLY A 44 -6.68 -5.46 -8.11
C GLY A 44 -5.33 -4.95 -7.57
N TYR A 45 -5.33 -4.33 -6.39
CA TYR A 45 -4.09 -3.85 -5.75
C TYR A 45 -3.10 -4.99 -5.48
N ASN A 46 -3.57 -6.15 -5.02
CA ASN A 46 -2.72 -7.31 -4.80
C ASN A 46 -2.13 -7.84 -6.11
N ILE A 47 -2.93 -7.93 -7.19
CA ILE A 47 -2.43 -8.33 -8.52
C ILE A 47 -1.37 -7.35 -9.03
N VAL A 48 -1.65 -6.04 -9.01
CA VAL A 48 -0.69 -5.02 -9.46
C VAL A 48 0.58 -5.07 -8.62
N ARG A 49 0.46 -5.23 -7.31
CA ARG A 49 1.61 -5.31 -6.40
C ARG A 49 2.49 -6.53 -6.65
N SER A 50 1.89 -7.65 -7.07
CA SER A 50 2.62 -8.91 -7.28
C SER A 50 3.12 -9.08 -8.70
N VAL A 51 2.30 -8.75 -9.69
CA VAL A 51 2.59 -8.93 -11.13
C VAL A 51 3.22 -7.67 -11.73
N GLY A 52 2.87 -6.48 -11.22
CA GLY A 52 3.33 -5.19 -11.72
C GLY A 52 4.86 -5.04 -11.72
N PRO A 53 5.60 -5.36 -10.64
CA PRO A 53 7.06 -5.30 -10.66
C PRO A 53 7.69 -6.24 -11.68
N ALA A 54 7.12 -7.43 -11.89
CA ALA A 54 7.62 -8.39 -12.86
C ALA A 54 7.40 -7.89 -14.31
N LEU A 55 6.18 -7.45 -14.63
CA LEU A 55 5.87 -6.86 -15.94
C LEU A 55 6.67 -5.59 -16.19
N GLY A 56 6.72 -4.69 -15.21
CA GLY A 56 7.49 -3.44 -15.29
C GLY A 56 8.98 -3.69 -15.49
N GLY A 57 9.55 -4.69 -14.81
CA GLY A 57 10.93 -5.12 -15.00
C GLY A 57 11.20 -5.66 -16.41
N VAL A 58 10.30 -6.48 -16.96
CA VAL A 58 10.41 -6.98 -18.35
C VAL A 58 10.33 -5.84 -19.36
N ILE A 59 9.36 -4.94 -19.20
CA ILE A 59 9.20 -3.78 -20.09
C ILE A 59 10.45 -2.90 -20.05
N LEU A 60 10.96 -2.63 -18.84
CA LEU A 60 12.18 -1.86 -18.64
C LEU A 60 13.40 -2.52 -19.29
N ALA A 61 13.53 -3.85 -19.18
CA ALA A 61 14.66 -4.60 -19.72
C ALA A 61 14.65 -4.69 -21.25
N VAL A 62 13.46 -4.85 -21.86
CA VAL A 62 13.32 -5.06 -23.32
C VAL A 62 13.20 -3.74 -24.09
N PHE A 63 12.41 -2.79 -23.57
CA PHE A 63 12.06 -1.56 -24.29
C PHE A 63 12.72 -0.31 -23.69
N GLY A 64 13.41 -0.45 -22.56
CA GLY A 64 14.12 0.63 -21.88
C GLY A 64 13.22 1.54 -21.02
N PRO A 65 13.84 2.50 -20.30
CA PRO A 65 13.14 3.35 -19.33
C PRO A 65 12.04 4.23 -19.93
N LEU A 66 12.29 4.82 -21.10
CA LEU A 66 11.34 5.73 -21.73
C LEU A 66 10.02 5.04 -22.06
N ALA A 67 10.09 3.82 -22.60
CA ALA A 67 8.91 3.02 -22.93
C ALA A 67 8.13 2.61 -21.67
N ALA A 68 8.83 2.24 -20.59
CA ALA A 68 8.19 1.92 -19.31
C ALA A 68 7.41 3.11 -18.74
N PHE A 69 8.01 4.31 -18.73
CA PHE A 69 7.32 5.53 -18.27
C PHE A 69 6.19 5.97 -19.21
N ALA A 70 6.36 5.86 -20.53
CA ALA A 70 5.31 6.17 -21.48
C ALA A 70 4.10 5.24 -21.34
N LEU A 71 4.33 3.94 -21.16
CA LEU A 71 3.26 2.97 -20.94
C LEU A 71 2.52 3.23 -19.63
N ALA A 72 3.23 3.58 -18.56
CA ALA A 72 2.62 3.98 -17.29
C ALA A 72 1.69 5.20 -17.49
N ALA A 73 2.19 6.24 -18.15
CA ALA A 73 1.42 7.46 -18.41
C ALA A 73 0.19 7.21 -19.30
N VAL A 74 0.31 6.36 -20.32
CA VAL A 74 -0.83 5.98 -21.18
C VAL A 74 -1.84 5.13 -20.42
N SER A 75 -1.39 4.28 -19.49
CA SER A 75 -2.28 3.44 -18.67
C SER A 75 -3.17 4.29 -17.75
N ASP A 76 -2.66 5.42 -17.26
CA ASP A 76 -3.45 6.38 -16.46
C ASP A 76 -4.58 7.06 -17.27
N LEU A 77 -4.53 7.04 -18.60
CA LEU A 77 -5.63 7.55 -19.44
C LEU A 77 -6.87 6.64 -19.40
N ALA A 78 -6.69 5.35 -19.10
CA ALA A 78 -7.80 4.40 -19.03
C ALA A 78 -8.84 4.78 -17.95
N PRO A 79 -8.47 4.97 -16.66
CA PRO A 79 -9.42 5.40 -15.64
C PRO A 79 -10.00 6.79 -15.93
N ILE A 80 -9.22 7.73 -16.48
CA ILE A 80 -9.72 9.05 -16.88
C ILE A 80 -10.83 8.90 -17.92
N SER A 81 -10.63 8.07 -18.94
CA SER A 81 -11.62 7.82 -19.98
C SER A 81 -12.90 7.15 -19.45
N ALA A 82 -12.76 6.24 -18.47
CA ALA A 82 -13.89 5.59 -17.82
C ALA A 82 -14.72 6.59 -17.00
N ILE A 83 -14.05 7.51 -16.28
CA ILE A 83 -14.71 8.58 -15.54
C ILE A 83 -15.46 9.52 -16.48
N TRP A 84 -14.86 9.88 -17.62
CA TRP A 84 -15.44 10.81 -18.59
C TRP A 84 -16.67 10.23 -19.30
N ARG A 85 -16.70 8.92 -19.53
CA ARG A 85 -17.82 8.23 -20.20
C ARG A 85 -18.97 7.90 -19.26
N THR A 86 -18.71 7.80 -17.96
CA THR A 86 -19.72 7.41 -16.97
C THR A 86 -20.53 8.63 -16.54
N LYS A 87 -21.86 8.55 -16.67
CA LYS A 87 -22.77 9.54 -16.08
C LYS A 87 -23.01 9.16 -14.62
N TRP A 88 -22.44 9.94 -13.72
CA TRP A 88 -22.52 9.69 -12.28
C TRP A 88 -23.81 10.29 -11.71
N GLU A 89 -24.69 9.45 -11.18
CA GLU A 89 -25.78 9.90 -10.31
C GLU A 89 -25.26 10.05 -8.88
N VAL A 90 -24.51 11.13 -8.64
CA VAL A 90 -24.05 11.45 -7.28
C VAL A 90 -25.26 11.92 -6.47
N ARG A 91 -25.68 11.14 -5.48
CA ARG A 91 -26.71 11.56 -4.53
C ARG A 91 -26.21 12.82 -3.82
N SER A 92 -26.88 13.94 -4.08
CA SER A 92 -26.60 15.21 -3.42
C SER A 92 -26.82 15.01 -1.92
N SER A 93 -25.76 15.12 -1.11
CA SER A 93 -25.94 15.18 0.34
C SER A 93 -26.74 16.43 0.67
N PRO A 94 -27.85 16.34 1.42
CA PRO A 94 -28.62 17.51 1.85
C PRO A 94 -27.88 18.34 2.92
N LEU A 95 -26.69 17.89 3.36
CA LEU A 95 -25.90 18.58 4.37
C LEU A 95 -25.16 19.78 3.76
N PRO A 96 -25.08 20.92 4.48
CA PRO A 96 -24.31 22.08 4.05
C PRO A 96 -22.86 21.72 3.74
N ARG A 97 -22.27 22.39 2.75
CA ARG A 97 -20.84 22.25 2.42
C ARG A 97 -20.02 22.66 3.63
N GLU A 98 -19.46 21.68 4.33
CA GLU A 98 -18.59 21.91 5.47
C GLU A 98 -17.28 22.56 5.00
N ARG A 99 -16.80 23.58 5.72
CA ARG A 99 -15.52 24.21 5.40
C ARG A 99 -14.41 23.16 5.54
N MET A 100 -13.52 23.09 4.55
CA MET A 100 -12.44 22.10 4.53
C MET A 100 -11.58 22.15 5.79
N THR A 101 -11.34 23.33 6.35
CA THR A 101 -10.61 23.52 7.61
C THR A 101 -11.33 22.91 8.82
N THR A 102 -12.66 23.08 8.91
CA THR A 102 -13.50 22.48 9.95
C THR A 102 -13.52 20.96 9.82
N ALA A 103 -13.68 20.45 8.60
CA ALA A 103 -13.63 19.02 8.32
C ALA A 103 -12.27 18.39 8.70
N ILE A 104 -11.16 19.06 8.40
CA ILE A 104 -9.81 18.62 8.79
C ILE A 104 -9.68 18.62 10.32
N HIS A 105 -10.08 19.70 10.98
CA HIS A 105 -10.01 19.82 12.44
C HIS A 105 -10.82 18.72 13.12
N ASP A 106 -12.04 18.43 12.65
CA ASP A 106 -12.90 17.40 13.23
C ASP A 106 -12.37 16.00 12.97
N GLY A 107 -11.77 15.75 11.80
CA GLY A 107 -11.07 14.49 11.50
C GLY A 107 -9.86 14.28 12.41
N VAL A 108 -9.04 15.31 12.62
CA VAL A 108 -7.87 15.27 13.51
C VAL A 108 -8.30 15.06 14.95
N ARG A 109 -9.31 15.83 15.42
CA ARG A 109 -9.84 15.70 16.77
C ARG A 109 -10.41 14.30 17.02
N PHE A 110 -11.18 13.75 16.08
CA PHE A 110 -11.72 12.39 16.18
C PHE A 110 -10.60 11.34 16.26
N THR A 111 -9.61 11.45 15.36
CA THR A 111 -8.45 10.56 15.31
C THR A 111 -7.63 10.63 16.60
N ALA A 112 -7.48 11.82 17.17
CA ALA A 112 -6.73 12.04 18.43
C ALA A 112 -7.48 11.51 19.67
N MET A 113 -8.82 11.56 19.66
CA MET A 113 -9.67 11.07 20.75
C MET A 113 -9.88 9.56 20.72
N SER A 114 -9.85 8.93 19.54
CA SER A 114 -10.00 7.47 19.43
C SER A 114 -8.69 6.74 19.73
N LEU A 115 -8.65 6.07 20.88
CA LEU A 115 -7.47 5.29 21.31
C LEU A 115 -7.13 4.17 20.31
N GLU A 116 -8.14 3.52 19.74
CA GLU A 116 -7.96 2.42 18.77
C GLU A 116 -7.30 2.91 17.48
N ILE A 117 -7.78 4.02 16.92
CA ILE A 117 -7.25 4.60 15.68
C ILE A 117 -5.84 5.14 15.93
N ARG A 118 -5.62 5.80 17.07
CA ARG A 118 -4.29 6.32 17.44
C ARG A 118 -3.28 5.18 17.60
N ALA A 119 -3.65 4.08 18.24
CA ALA A 119 -2.80 2.90 18.39
C ALA A 119 -2.55 2.19 17.05
N ALA A 120 -3.56 2.11 16.17
CA ALA A 120 -3.39 1.57 14.82
C ALA A 120 -2.42 2.43 13.98
N THR A 121 -2.58 3.75 14.02
CA THR A 121 -1.74 4.70 13.27
C THR A 121 -0.31 4.71 13.79
N ALA A 122 -0.10 4.69 15.11
CA ALA A 122 1.24 4.61 15.69
C ALA A 122 1.95 3.30 15.30
N ARG A 123 1.24 2.17 15.35
CA ARG A 123 1.78 0.88 14.87
C ARG A 123 2.14 0.92 13.39
N ALA A 124 1.33 1.56 12.57
CA ALA A 124 1.59 1.72 11.14
C ALA A 124 2.81 2.58 10.85
N ALA A 125 2.94 3.71 11.54
CA ALA A 125 4.08 4.60 11.40
C ALA A 125 5.40 3.92 11.83
N LEU A 126 5.39 3.23 12.98
CA LEU A 126 6.54 2.46 13.46
C LEU A 126 6.89 1.29 12.52
N PHE A 127 5.87 0.57 12.04
CA PHE A 127 6.08 -0.49 11.07
C PHE A 127 6.61 0.06 9.75
N GLY A 128 6.06 1.17 9.24
CA GLY A 128 6.53 1.85 8.04
C GLY A 128 7.98 2.26 8.15
N LEU A 129 8.36 2.90 9.27
CA LEU A 129 9.74 3.31 9.56
C LEU A 129 10.72 2.13 9.51
N ALA A 130 10.38 1.01 10.14
CA ALA A 130 11.29 -0.14 10.20
C ALA A 130 11.28 -1.00 8.93
N SER A 131 10.10 -1.17 8.33
CA SER A 131 9.91 -2.09 7.20
C SER A 131 10.43 -1.50 5.90
N ILE A 132 10.29 -0.19 5.67
CA ILE A 132 10.67 0.46 4.41
C ILE A 132 12.15 0.23 4.06
N SER A 133 13.01 0.08 5.07
CA SER A 133 14.42 -0.23 4.92
C SER A 133 14.66 -1.51 4.10
N ILE A 134 13.75 -2.49 4.16
CA ILE A 134 13.81 -3.72 3.32
C ILE A 134 13.87 -3.34 1.85
N LEU A 135 12.96 -2.50 1.38
CA LEU A 135 12.84 -2.14 -0.04
C LEU A 135 13.83 -1.04 -0.43
N ALA A 136 14.06 -0.06 0.44
CA ALA A 136 14.95 1.06 0.20
C ALA A 136 16.41 0.61 0.07
N LEU A 137 16.85 -0.34 0.90
CA LEU A 137 18.21 -0.86 0.89
C LEU A 137 18.39 -2.09 -0.01
N LEU A 138 17.31 -2.68 -0.53
CA LEU A 138 17.37 -3.87 -1.38
C LEU A 138 18.34 -3.74 -2.57
N PRO A 139 18.34 -2.63 -3.35
CA PRO A 139 19.28 -2.47 -4.46
C PRO A 139 20.74 -2.49 -3.99
N LEU A 140 20.99 -1.93 -2.80
CA LEU A 140 22.30 -1.83 -2.17
C LEU A 140 22.77 -3.21 -1.67
N VAL A 141 21.87 -3.99 -1.06
CA VAL A 141 22.12 -5.38 -0.66
C VAL A 141 22.45 -6.25 -1.89
N VAL A 142 21.70 -6.09 -2.99
CA VAL A 142 21.95 -6.86 -4.22
C VAL A 142 23.31 -6.54 -4.82
N ARG A 143 23.65 -5.26 -4.89
CA ARG A 143 24.92 -4.80 -5.48
C ARG A 143 26.12 -5.14 -4.61
N ASP A 144 26.07 -4.83 -3.32
CA ASP A 144 27.26 -4.82 -2.45
C ASP A 144 27.43 -6.15 -1.69
N GLN A 145 26.35 -6.78 -1.23
CA GLN A 145 26.43 -8.05 -0.50
C GLN A 145 26.31 -9.28 -1.40
N LEU A 146 25.29 -9.30 -2.28
CA LEU A 146 25.06 -10.43 -3.19
C LEU A 146 25.94 -10.35 -4.45
N LYS A 147 26.66 -9.23 -4.65
CA LYS A 147 27.53 -8.96 -5.81
C LYS A 147 26.86 -9.33 -7.14
N SER A 148 25.56 -9.02 -7.22
CA SER A 148 24.67 -9.49 -8.27
C SER A 148 24.10 -8.33 -9.09
N GLY A 149 23.61 -8.65 -10.28
CA GLY A 149 23.11 -7.66 -11.23
C GLY A 149 21.62 -7.29 -11.08
N PRO A 150 21.12 -6.41 -11.96
CA PRO A 150 19.71 -5.96 -11.97
C PRO A 150 18.69 -7.08 -12.14
N ILE A 151 19.06 -8.18 -12.82
CA ILE A 151 18.20 -9.36 -13.00
C ILE A 151 17.88 -10.00 -11.65
N VAL A 152 18.89 -10.18 -10.79
CA VAL A 152 18.70 -10.75 -9.45
C VAL A 152 17.85 -9.83 -8.58
N TYR A 153 18.07 -8.52 -8.67
CA TYR A 153 17.20 -7.53 -8.01
C TYR A 153 15.73 -7.70 -8.42
N GLY A 154 15.46 -7.84 -9.72
CA GLY A 154 14.10 -8.09 -10.23
C GLY A 154 13.50 -9.40 -9.71
N ILE A 155 14.27 -10.49 -9.66
CA ILE A 155 13.84 -11.79 -9.12
C ILE A 155 13.49 -11.68 -7.63
N LEU A 156 14.34 -11.01 -6.85
CA LEU A 156 14.13 -10.82 -5.42
C LEU A 156 12.90 -9.94 -5.13
N LEU A 157 12.71 -8.87 -5.92
CA LEU A 157 11.53 -8.02 -5.85
C LEU A 157 10.26 -8.79 -6.24
N ALA A 158 10.33 -9.65 -7.27
CA ALA A 158 9.25 -10.55 -7.64
C ALA A 158 8.96 -11.57 -6.53
N GLY A 159 9.98 -12.09 -5.84
CA GLY A 159 9.83 -12.95 -4.66
C GLY A 159 9.08 -12.27 -3.53
N PHE A 160 9.43 -11.01 -3.23
CA PHE A 160 8.69 -10.17 -2.27
C PHE A 160 7.23 -9.99 -2.69
N GLY A 161 6.98 -9.68 -3.96
CA GLY A 161 5.62 -9.54 -4.51
C GLY A 161 4.82 -10.85 -4.48
N MET A 162 5.45 -11.99 -4.74
CA MET A 162 4.84 -13.32 -4.69
C MET A 162 4.46 -13.71 -3.26
N GLY A 163 5.34 -13.44 -2.29
CA GLY A 163 5.06 -13.64 -0.88
C GLY A 163 3.84 -12.84 -0.42
N ALA A 164 3.77 -11.57 -0.84
CA ALA A 164 2.58 -10.75 -0.63
C ALA A 164 1.35 -11.38 -1.29
N PHE A 165 1.42 -11.80 -2.55
CA PHE A 165 0.29 -12.43 -3.26
C PHE A 165 -0.32 -13.61 -2.50
N ILE A 166 0.53 -14.56 -2.10
CA ILE A 166 0.13 -15.79 -1.40
C ILE A 166 -0.52 -15.44 -0.06
N ALA A 167 0.07 -14.48 0.66
CA ALA A 167 -0.49 -14.00 1.91
C ALA A 167 -1.85 -13.30 1.72
N GLY A 168 -2.04 -12.57 0.62
CA GLY A 168 -3.29 -11.90 0.26
C GLY A 168 -4.42 -12.90 0.00
N MET A 169 -4.15 -13.95 -0.77
CA MET A 169 -5.10 -15.04 -1.00
C MET A 169 -5.42 -15.79 0.30
N GLY A 170 -4.42 -16.02 1.14
CA GLY A 170 -4.57 -16.70 2.44
C GLY A 170 -5.20 -15.84 3.55
N ASN A 171 -5.24 -14.52 3.39
CA ASN A 171 -5.64 -13.57 4.44
C ASN A 171 -7.05 -13.85 4.99
N GLY A 172 -7.99 -14.23 4.12
CA GLY A 172 -9.35 -14.58 4.52
C GLY A 172 -9.43 -15.81 5.43
N PHE A 173 -8.59 -16.82 5.19
CA PHE A 173 -8.48 -18.00 6.04
C PHE A 173 -7.74 -17.68 7.35
N LEU A 174 -6.60 -16.99 7.24
CA LEU A 174 -5.78 -16.57 8.38
C LEU A 174 -6.56 -15.76 9.42
N ARG A 175 -7.46 -14.87 8.97
CA ARG A 175 -8.34 -14.09 9.86
C ARG A 175 -9.42 -14.91 10.57
N LYS A 176 -9.80 -16.08 10.04
CA LYS A 176 -10.75 -16.99 10.70
C LYS A 176 -10.08 -17.80 11.80
N VAL A 177 -8.80 -18.15 11.62
CA VAL A 177 -8.05 -19.03 12.53
C VAL A 177 -7.34 -18.24 13.63
N THR A 178 -6.93 -17.01 13.35
CA THR A 178 -6.10 -16.19 14.26
C THR A 178 -6.68 -14.79 14.44
N SER A 179 -6.55 -14.25 15.66
CA SER A 179 -6.96 -12.87 15.93
C SER A 179 -6.05 -11.87 15.21
N GLN A 180 -6.62 -10.75 14.77
CA GLN A 180 -5.91 -9.76 13.96
C GLN A 180 -4.64 -9.22 14.62
N ASN A 181 -4.65 -8.97 15.94
CA ASN A 181 -3.45 -8.53 16.67
C ASN A 181 -2.32 -9.57 16.64
N ARG A 182 -2.64 -10.87 16.78
CA ARG A 182 -1.63 -11.94 16.68
C ARG A 182 -1.10 -12.08 15.26
N LEU A 183 -1.98 -11.94 14.28
CA LEU A 183 -1.61 -11.97 12.86
C LEU A 183 -0.59 -10.87 12.51
N VAL A 184 -0.85 -9.64 12.96
CA VAL A 184 0.07 -8.51 12.79
C VAL A 184 1.38 -8.73 13.56
N ALA A 185 1.33 -9.30 14.76
CA ALA A 185 2.55 -9.60 15.52
C ALA A 185 3.45 -10.62 14.78
N PHE A 186 2.88 -11.74 14.30
CA PHE A 186 3.63 -12.73 13.52
C PHE A 186 4.17 -12.14 12.21
N ALA A 187 3.38 -11.32 11.54
CA ALA A 187 3.77 -10.63 10.32
C ALA A 187 4.95 -9.66 10.54
N SER A 188 4.94 -8.90 11.64
CA SER A 188 6.05 -8.04 12.04
C SER A 188 7.32 -8.82 12.37
N VAL A 189 7.18 -9.96 13.07
CA VAL A 189 8.33 -10.86 13.33
C VAL A 189 8.89 -11.43 12.03
N ALA A 190 8.04 -11.83 11.08
CA ALA A 190 8.47 -12.31 9.77
C ALA A 190 9.26 -11.23 8.99
N CYS A 191 8.85 -9.96 9.08
CA CYS A 191 9.59 -8.85 8.48
C CYS A 191 10.94 -8.62 9.18
N ALA A 192 10.98 -8.68 10.51
CA ALA A 192 12.23 -8.54 11.27
C ALA A 192 13.22 -9.67 10.95
N VAL A 193 12.73 -10.91 10.86
CA VAL A 193 13.54 -12.06 10.43
C VAL A 193 14.03 -11.86 9.00
N CYS A 194 13.19 -11.37 8.08
CA CYS A 194 13.61 -11.04 6.72
C CYS A 194 14.77 -10.03 6.71
N CYS A 195 14.66 -8.92 7.45
CA CYS A 195 15.75 -7.94 7.58
C CYS A 195 17.04 -8.57 8.08
N LEU A 196 16.96 -9.36 9.17
CA LEU A 196 18.12 -9.98 9.78
C LEU A 196 18.76 -11.01 8.84
N SER A 197 17.95 -11.82 8.15
CA SER A 197 18.43 -12.78 7.17
C SER A 197 19.14 -12.08 6.01
N LEU A 198 18.60 -10.98 5.49
CA LEU A 198 19.24 -10.20 4.41
C LEU A 198 20.54 -9.55 4.83
N ALA A 199 20.69 -9.19 6.11
CA ALA A 199 21.94 -8.66 6.66
C ALA A 199 23.05 -9.71 6.79
N LEU A 200 22.69 -10.98 6.98
CA LEU A 200 23.65 -12.07 7.24
C LEU A 200 23.93 -12.95 6.01
N THR A 201 23.12 -12.84 4.97
CA THR A 201 23.10 -13.78 3.84
C THR A 201 23.81 -13.21 2.61
N SER A 202 24.75 -13.98 2.04
CA SER A 202 25.33 -13.73 0.72
C SER A 202 24.77 -14.66 -0.38
N SER A 203 23.78 -15.49 -0.06
CA SER A 203 23.16 -16.46 -0.95
C SER A 203 21.83 -15.97 -1.53
N VAL A 204 21.73 -15.93 -2.87
CA VAL A 204 20.53 -15.46 -3.58
C VAL A 204 19.26 -16.27 -3.25
N PRO A 205 19.28 -17.63 -3.23
CA PRO A 205 18.10 -18.40 -2.86
C PRO A 205 17.57 -18.11 -1.45
N VAL A 206 18.47 -17.95 -0.48
CA VAL A 206 18.09 -17.64 0.91
C VAL A 206 17.48 -16.24 0.97
N ALA A 207 18.09 -15.26 0.31
CA ALA A 207 17.53 -13.91 0.21
C ALA A 207 16.13 -13.90 -0.44
N ALA A 208 15.90 -14.72 -1.47
CA ALA A 208 14.61 -14.84 -2.14
C ALA A 208 13.51 -15.38 -1.21
N ILE A 209 13.81 -16.44 -0.44
CA ILE A 209 12.87 -17.02 0.53
C ILE A 209 12.58 -16.02 1.65
N SER A 210 13.62 -15.37 2.19
CA SER A 210 13.47 -14.35 3.23
C SER A 210 12.60 -13.18 2.74
N LEU A 211 12.81 -12.70 1.52
CA LEU A 211 11.99 -11.63 0.93
C LEU A 211 10.55 -12.06 0.67
N ALA A 212 10.30 -13.30 0.27
CA ALA A 212 8.94 -13.82 0.18
C ALA A 212 8.23 -13.80 1.54
N LEU A 213 8.90 -14.22 2.62
CA LEU A 213 8.36 -14.14 3.98
C LEU A 213 8.15 -12.67 4.43
N GLY A 214 9.11 -11.79 4.11
CA GLY A 214 9.00 -10.35 4.38
C GLY A 214 7.83 -9.70 3.63
N GLY A 215 7.61 -10.06 2.37
CA GLY A 215 6.49 -9.58 1.56
C GLY A 215 5.14 -10.06 2.07
N ALA A 216 5.06 -11.31 2.53
CA ALA A 216 3.88 -11.86 3.18
C ALA A 216 3.53 -11.10 4.47
N GLY A 217 4.53 -10.91 5.34
CA GLY A 217 4.38 -10.12 6.58
C GLY A 217 3.98 -8.68 6.30
N TRP A 218 4.63 -8.03 5.33
CA TRP A 218 4.28 -6.68 4.90
C TRP A 218 2.81 -6.57 4.55
N LEU A 219 2.31 -7.43 3.65
CA LEU A 219 0.94 -7.33 3.19
C LEU A 219 -0.06 -7.54 4.33
N ILE A 220 0.18 -8.56 5.16
CA ILE A 220 -0.70 -8.90 6.29
C ILE A 220 -0.80 -7.71 7.26
N THR A 221 0.33 -7.06 7.57
CA THR A 221 0.35 -5.91 8.48
C THR A 221 -0.43 -4.73 7.91
N TRP A 222 -0.14 -4.29 6.68
CA TRP A 222 -0.84 -3.15 6.08
C TRP A 222 -2.33 -3.41 5.90
N THR A 223 -2.70 -4.55 5.32
CA THR A 223 -4.12 -4.91 5.11
C THR A 223 -4.86 -5.09 6.44
N GLY A 224 -4.17 -5.58 7.47
CA GLY A 224 -4.70 -5.65 8.83
C GLY A 224 -5.00 -4.26 9.37
N ILE A 225 -4.00 -3.39 9.43
CA ILE A 225 -4.15 -2.05 9.99
C ILE A 225 -5.21 -1.24 9.22
N ASP A 226 -5.20 -1.27 7.88
CA ASP A 226 -6.19 -0.60 7.05
C ASP A 226 -7.62 -1.00 7.43
N VAL A 227 -7.89 -2.30 7.52
CA VAL A 227 -9.22 -2.80 7.88
C VAL A 227 -9.60 -2.40 9.30
N SER A 228 -8.65 -2.43 10.26
CA SER A 228 -8.92 -1.94 11.62
C SER A 228 -9.32 -0.48 11.64
N VAL A 229 -8.60 0.39 10.93
CA VAL A 229 -8.90 1.82 10.88
C VAL A 229 -10.24 2.06 10.20
N GLN A 230 -10.54 1.33 9.11
CA GLN A 230 -11.83 1.44 8.41
C GLN A 230 -13.01 1.01 9.29
N LEU A 231 -12.89 -0.09 10.03
CA LEU A 231 -13.96 -0.61 10.90
C LEU A 231 -14.17 0.24 12.17
N ALA A 232 -13.10 0.81 12.73
CA ALA A 232 -13.18 1.70 13.89
C ALA A 232 -13.70 3.10 13.53
N SER A 233 -13.74 3.46 12.25
CA SER A 233 -14.14 4.78 11.79
C SER A 233 -15.62 4.84 11.38
N PRO A 234 -16.41 5.77 11.98
CA PRO A 234 -17.75 6.06 11.50
C PRO A 234 -17.76 6.52 10.04
N ARG A 235 -18.81 6.17 9.31
CA ARG A 235 -18.95 6.50 7.86
C ARG A 235 -18.80 7.99 7.53
N TRP A 236 -19.18 8.89 8.44
CA TRP A 236 -19.11 10.34 8.22
C TRP A 236 -17.68 10.90 8.32
N VAL A 237 -16.73 10.16 8.92
CA VAL A 237 -15.34 10.60 9.12
C VAL A 237 -14.30 9.65 8.51
N VAL A 238 -14.71 8.48 8.00
CA VAL A 238 -13.80 7.42 7.52
C VAL A 238 -12.75 7.91 6.51
N GLY A 239 -13.14 8.71 5.51
CA GLY A 239 -12.20 9.25 4.53
C GLY A 239 -11.17 10.20 5.14
N ARG A 240 -11.58 10.99 6.14
CA ARG A 240 -10.69 11.93 6.86
C ARG A 240 -9.72 11.18 7.76
N THR A 241 -10.22 10.18 8.49
CA THR A 241 -9.40 9.30 9.33
C THR A 241 -8.37 8.55 8.49
N LEU A 242 -8.78 7.96 7.36
CA LEU A 242 -7.88 7.26 6.44
C LEU A 242 -6.82 8.17 5.87
N SER A 243 -7.17 9.42 5.52
CA SER A 243 -6.20 10.40 5.02
C SER A 243 -5.12 10.72 6.05
N ILE A 244 -5.50 10.94 7.32
CA ILE A 244 -4.56 11.19 8.42
C ILE A 244 -3.70 9.96 8.68
N TYR A 245 -4.33 8.78 8.67
CA TYR A 245 -3.65 7.50 8.81
C TYR A 245 -2.60 7.27 7.72
N TYR A 246 -2.95 7.46 6.45
CA TYR A 246 -2.01 7.33 5.33
C TYR A 246 -0.91 8.38 5.38
N ALA A 247 -1.21 9.63 5.76
CA ALA A 247 -0.22 10.68 5.91
C ALA A 247 0.83 10.36 7.00
N LEU A 248 0.38 9.89 8.17
CA LEU A 248 1.28 9.51 9.26
C LEU A 248 2.07 8.24 8.96
N SER A 249 1.41 7.26 8.33
CA SER A 249 2.04 6.03 7.82
C SER A 249 3.14 6.34 6.80
N ALA A 250 2.87 7.23 5.84
CA ALA A 250 3.84 7.69 4.86
C ALA A 250 4.96 8.51 5.51
N GLY A 251 4.64 9.35 6.50
CA GLY A 251 5.64 10.06 7.30
C GLY A 251 6.59 9.10 8.04
N GLY A 252 6.07 7.99 8.58
CA GLY A 252 6.87 6.92 9.15
C GLY A 252 7.81 6.29 8.12
N MET A 253 7.30 5.91 6.95
CA MET A 253 8.13 5.37 5.85
C MET A 253 9.15 6.36 5.31
N ALA A 254 8.88 7.67 5.34
CA ALA A 254 9.82 8.69 4.86
C ALA A 254 10.95 8.98 5.87
N ALA A 255 10.71 8.72 7.16
CA ALA A 255 11.69 8.95 8.22
C ALA A 255 12.70 7.80 8.38
N GLY A 256 12.34 6.58 7.96
CA GLY A 256 13.20 5.39 8.00
C GLY A 256 14.02 5.19 6.74
#